data_AF-I3SQ54-F1
#
_entry.id   AF-I3SQ54-F1
#
_cell.length_a   1.000
_cell.length_b   1.000
_cell.length_c   1.000
_cell.angle_alpha   90.00
_cell.angle_beta   90.00
_cell.angle_gamma   90.00
#
_symmetry.space_group_name_H-M   'P 1'
#
loop_
_entity.id
_entity.type
_entity.pdbx_description
1 polymer ?
#
loop_
_entity_poly.entity_id
_entity_poly.type
_entity_poly.pdbx_seq_one_letter_code
_entity_poly.pdbx_strand_id
1 'polypeptide(L)'
;MRLDIDNIPSATQISKLGLWGSYSIPQDNPYSEDEDLQPEIWALGLRNPWRCSFDAERSSYFFCGDVGQDLFEEVDLITKGGNYGWRAYEGPYIFNATQSPGGNTSLTSINPIFPIFGYNHSEVNKNEGSASITGGYFYRSNTDPCTYGRYLFGDLYAGAIWAATEDPVNSGNFSTSKIPFSCAHDSPLRCESVPGTSLSALGYIFSFGEDNNKDVYILASSGVYRVVRPSRCNYACSLENATTTTSPTPSPSSPSHANRWSNYSGYLFLQFSSFLLLLLGFM
;
A
#
# COMPACT_ATOMS: atom_id res chain seq x y z
N MET A 1 3.58 -0.20 -15.78
CA MET A 1 3.18 0.72 -16.86
C MET A 1 2.95 2.12 -16.29
N ARG A 2 3.08 3.18 -17.09
CA ARG A 2 2.74 4.56 -16.69
C ARG A 2 1.91 5.24 -17.77
N LEU A 3 0.75 5.75 -17.38
CA LEU A 3 -0.24 6.38 -18.24
C LEU A 3 -0.56 7.78 -17.69
N ASP A 4 -0.95 8.70 -18.56
CA ASP A 4 -1.51 9.99 -18.18
C ASP A 4 -3.03 9.97 -18.42
N ILE A 5 -3.79 10.14 -17.35
CA ILE A 5 -5.26 10.13 -17.36
C ILE A 5 -5.86 11.53 -17.19
N ASP A 6 -5.02 12.54 -16.98
CA ASP A 6 -5.45 13.93 -16.85
C ASP A 6 -5.44 14.62 -18.22
N ASN A 7 -4.49 14.26 -19.08
CA ASN A 7 -4.35 14.79 -20.44
C ASN A 7 -4.82 13.77 -21.48
N ILE A 8 -6.13 13.63 -21.62
CA ILE A 8 -6.72 12.67 -22.56
C ILE A 8 -6.70 13.24 -24.00
N PRO A 9 -6.14 12.53 -25.00
CA PRO A 9 -6.14 13.00 -26.39
C PRO A 9 -7.54 13.04 -26.99
N SER A 10 -7.75 13.87 -28.02
CA SER A 10 -8.99 13.85 -28.79
C SER A 10 -9.21 12.50 -29.48
N ALA A 11 -10.46 12.15 -29.79
CA ALA A 11 -10.79 10.90 -30.50
C ALA A 11 -10.00 10.72 -31.82
N THR A 12 -9.75 11.83 -32.54
CA THR A 12 -8.93 11.83 -33.75
C THR A 12 -7.47 11.48 -33.45
N GLN A 13 -6.91 11.98 -32.34
CA GLN A 13 -5.55 11.63 -31.91
C GLN A 13 -5.46 10.18 -31.42
N ILE A 14 -6.44 9.70 -30.65
CA ILE A 14 -6.52 8.30 -30.22
C ILE A 14 -6.51 7.38 -31.44
N SER A 15 -7.35 7.65 -32.44
CA SER A 15 -7.39 6.86 -33.68
C SER A 15 -6.08 6.95 -34.48
N LYS A 16 -5.43 8.11 -34.51
CA LYS A 16 -4.16 8.30 -35.22
C LYS A 16 -3.00 7.57 -34.55
N LEU A 17 -2.99 7.53 -33.21
CA LEU A 17 -1.94 6.92 -32.40
C LEU A 17 -2.20 5.44 -32.08
N GLY A 18 -3.36 4.90 -32.45
CA GLY A 18 -3.72 3.51 -32.19
C GLY A 18 -3.89 3.18 -30.70
N LEU A 19 -4.23 4.16 -29.86
CA LEU A 19 -4.40 3.99 -28.43
C LEU A 19 -5.70 3.23 -28.10
N TRP A 20 -5.65 2.30 -27.15
CA TRP A 20 -6.78 1.43 -26.77
C TRP A 20 -7.53 1.92 -25.51
N GLY A 21 -7.67 3.23 -25.34
CA GLY A 21 -8.38 3.78 -24.19
C GLY A 21 -8.34 5.30 -24.10
N SER A 22 -8.92 5.83 -23.01
CA SER A 22 -8.94 7.27 -22.69
C SER A 22 -7.74 7.66 -21.82
N TYR A 23 -6.53 7.53 -22.37
CA TYR A 23 -5.28 7.94 -21.75
C TYR A 23 -4.32 8.51 -22.79
N SER A 24 -3.30 9.23 -22.35
CA SER A 24 -2.12 9.55 -23.17
C SER A 24 -0.86 8.89 -22.59
N ILE A 25 0.20 8.88 -23.40
CA ILE A 25 1.53 8.46 -22.98
C ILE A 25 2.30 9.70 -22.53
N PRO A 26 2.78 9.75 -21.28
CA PRO A 26 3.75 10.77 -20.88
C PRO A 26 4.96 10.77 -21.81
N GLN A 27 5.36 11.95 -22.30
CA GLN A 27 6.52 12.09 -23.20
C GLN A 27 7.83 11.64 -22.56
N ASP A 28 7.89 11.61 -21.23
CA ASP A 28 9.05 11.16 -20.48
C ASP A 28 8.95 9.67 -20.08
N ASN A 29 8.07 8.87 -20.69
CA ASN A 29 8.16 7.43 -20.55
C ASN A 29 9.45 6.90 -21.20
N PRO A 30 10.05 5.83 -20.64
CA PRO A 30 11.36 5.34 -21.08
C PRO A 30 11.38 4.77 -22.50
N TYR A 31 10.23 4.28 -22.99
CA TYR A 31 10.12 3.61 -24.29
C TYR A 31 9.14 4.33 -25.24
N SER A 32 8.94 5.64 -25.07
CA SER A 32 7.96 6.38 -25.87
C SER A 32 8.28 6.44 -27.37
N GLU A 33 9.58 6.32 -27.72
CA GLU A 33 10.10 6.35 -29.10
C GLU A 33 10.69 4.99 -29.53
N ASP A 34 10.48 3.93 -28.74
CA ASP A 34 10.98 2.60 -29.05
C ASP A 34 10.03 1.92 -30.07
N GLU A 35 10.58 1.39 -31.16
CA GLU A 35 9.77 0.74 -32.21
C GLU A 35 9.38 -0.70 -31.87
N ASP A 36 10.11 -1.34 -30.96
CA ASP A 36 9.94 -2.74 -30.57
C ASP A 36 9.12 -2.89 -29.27
N LEU A 37 9.13 -1.87 -28.41
CA LEU A 37 8.46 -1.85 -27.10
C LEU A 37 7.23 -0.94 -27.09
N GLN A 38 6.27 -1.29 -26.22
CA GLN A 38 5.07 -0.47 -26.05
C GLN A 38 5.40 0.80 -25.25
N PRO A 39 4.90 1.98 -25.65
CA PRO A 39 5.24 3.26 -25.03
C PRO A 39 4.70 3.41 -23.58
N GLU A 40 3.73 2.59 -23.18
CA GLU A 40 3.19 2.49 -21.83
C GLU A 40 4.17 1.87 -20.81
N ILE A 41 5.17 1.13 -21.29
CA ILE A 41 6.09 0.39 -20.44
C ILE A 41 6.89 1.40 -19.61
N TRP A 42 6.84 1.24 -18.28
CA TRP A 42 7.62 2.04 -17.34
C TRP A 42 8.86 1.29 -16.86
N ALA A 43 8.70 -0.02 -16.64
CA ALA A 43 9.75 -0.94 -16.25
C ALA A 43 9.36 -2.34 -16.72
N LEU A 44 10.35 -3.23 -16.80
CA LEU A 44 10.23 -4.59 -17.32
C LEU A 44 11.04 -5.57 -16.46
N GLY A 45 10.98 -6.86 -16.78
CA GLY A 45 11.75 -7.88 -16.06
C GLY A 45 11.17 -8.24 -14.69
N LEU A 46 9.91 -7.92 -14.44
CA LEU A 46 9.12 -8.46 -13.32
C LEU A 46 8.46 -9.78 -13.76
N ARG A 47 8.21 -10.70 -12.82
CA ARG A 47 7.53 -11.97 -13.08
C ARG A 47 6.02 -11.85 -12.92
N ASN A 48 5.58 -11.57 -11.70
CA ASN A 48 4.20 -11.53 -11.28
C ASN A 48 4.01 -10.49 -10.15
N PRO A 49 4.16 -9.19 -10.49
CA PRO A 49 4.09 -8.11 -9.51
C PRO A 49 2.69 -8.02 -8.90
N TRP A 50 2.63 -8.01 -7.57
CA TRP A 50 1.41 -7.98 -6.78
C TRP A 50 1.15 -6.56 -6.25
N ARG A 51 1.09 -6.34 -4.93
CA ARG A 51 0.88 -4.99 -4.41
C ARG A 51 2.12 -4.13 -4.64
N CYS A 52 1.89 -3.04 -5.36
CA CYS A 52 2.79 -1.91 -5.43
C CYS A 52 2.24 -0.72 -4.63
N SER A 53 3.13 0.07 -4.03
CA SER A 53 2.76 1.29 -3.32
C SER A 53 3.89 2.31 -3.35
N PHE A 54 3.51 3.58 -3.34
CA PHE A 54 4.43 4.68 -3.13
C PHE A 54 4.59 4.95 -1.64
N ASP A 55 5.79 5.34 -1.23
CA ASP A 55 5.96 6.04 0.04
C ASP A 55 5.31 7.43 -0.05
N ALA A 56 4.31 7.67 0.80
CA ALA A 56 3.56 8.92 0.80
C ALA A 56 4.43 10.17 1.10
N GLU A 57 5.59 10.00 1.76
CA GLU A 57 6.52 11.10 2.04
C GLU A 57 7.70 11.16 1.06
N ARG A 58 7.93 10.09 0.28
CA ARG A 58 9.06 9.97 -0.65
C ARG A 58 8.57 9.35 -1.95
N SER A 59 7.98 10.16 -2.81
CA SER A 59 7.35 9.70 -4.06
C SER A 59 8.28 8.94 -5.02
N SER A 60 9.60 9.04 -4.86
CA SER A 60 10.57 8.23 -5.62
C SER A 60 10.68 6.78 -5.13
N TYR A 61 10.18 6.45 -3.94
CA TYR A 61 10.13 5.11 -3.38
C TYR A 61 8.83 4.45 -3.82
N PHE A 62 8.87 3.83 -4.99
CA PHE A 62 7.78 3.03 -5.53
C PHE A 62 8.12 1.55 -5.39
N PHE A 63 7.58 0.88 -4.38
CA PHE A 63 7.92 -0.51 -4.10
C PHE A 63 6.85 -1.43 -4.67
N CYS A 64 7.26 -2.58 -5.20
CA CYS A 64 6.37 -3.65 -5.63
C CYS A 64 6.83 -4.97 -4.99
N GLY A 65 5.90 -5.75 -4.45
CA GLY A 65 6.16 -7.17 -4.23
C GLY A 65 6.05 -7.92 -5.55
N ASP A 66 7.02 -8.77 -5.86
CA ASP A 66 7.02 -9.61 -7.05
C ASP A 66 7.17 -11.09 -6.66
N VAL A 67 6.26 -11.90 -7.18
CA VAL A 67 6.13 -13.30 -6.79
C VAL A 67 7.11 -14.16 -7.56
N GLY A 68 7.89 -14.96 -6.83
CA GLY A 68 8.84 -15.92 -7.36
C GLY A 68 8.19 -17.06 -8.15
N GLN A 69 9.01 -17.78 -8.91
CA GLN A 69 8.57 -19.00 -9.60
C GLN A 69 8.68 -20.22 -8.68
N ASP A 70 9.86 -20.44 -8.10
CA ASP A 70 10.22 -21.68 -7.41
C ASP A 70 10.90 -21.43 -6.05
N LEU A 71 11.69 -20.38 -5.92
CA LEU A 71 12.68 -20.25 -4.83
C LEU A 71 12.56 -18.99 -4.00
N PHE A 72 12.21 -17.84 -4.59
CA PHE A 72 12.43 -16.56 -3.93
C PHE A 72 11.32 -15.55 -4.20
N GLU A 73 10.81 -14.98 -3.10
CA GLU A 73 9.88 -13.86 -3.13
C GLU A 73 10.63 -12.54 -2.96
N GLU A 74 10.25 -11.51 -3.71
CA GLU A 74 11.05 -10.28 -3.77
C GLU A 74 10.25 -8.97 -3.64
N VAL A 75 10.94 -7.91 -3.20
CA VAL A 75 10.44 -6.54 -3.22
C VAL A 75 11.43 -5.63 -3.93
N ASP A 76 10.94 -4.97 -4.97
CA ASP A 76 11.72 -4.12 -5.86
C ASP A 76 11.41 -2.64 -5.67
N LEU A 77 12.46 -1.81 -5.75
CA LEU A 77 12.30 -0.38 -5.98
C LEU A 77 12.13 -0.15 -7.49
N ILE A 78 10.90 0.13 -7.89
CA ILE A 78 10.53 0.36 -9.28
C ILE A 78 11.01 1.74 -9.75
N THR A 79 11.87 1.74 -10.78
CA THR A 79 12.47 2.93 -11.36
C THR A 79 12.20 3.01 -12.87
N LYS A 80 12.37 4.22 -13.43
CA LYS A 80 12.16 4.49 -14.86
C LYS A 80 13.09 3.64 -15.71
N GLY A 81 12.53 2.84 -16.61
CA GLY A 81 13.26 1.97 -17.53
C GLY A 81 13.97 0.81 -16.83
N GLY A 82 13.64 0.54 -15.56
CA GLY A 82 14.24 -0.55 -14.80
C GLY A 82 13.97 -1.91 -15.44
N ASN A 83 14.98 -2.79 -15.39
CA ASN A 83 14.85 -4.19 -15.76
C ASN A 83 15.15 -5.06 -14.53
N TYR A 84 14.15 -5.76 -14.01
CA TYR A 84 14.26 -6.57 -12.79
C TYR A 84 14.73 -8.01 -13.04
N GLY A 85 15.16 -8.30 -14.27
CA GLY A 85 15.93 -9.50 -14.58
C GLY A 85 15.11 -10.75 -14.87
N TRP A 86 13.81 -10.80 -14.56
CA TRP A 86 12.98 -11.92 -14.97
C TRP A 86 12.96 -12.02 -16.50
N ARG A 87 13.25 -13.18 -17.10
CA ARG A 87 13.35 -14.52 -16.49
C ARG A 87 14.75 -15.10 -16.35
N ALA A 88 15.79 -14.28 -16.48
CA ALA A 88 17.17 -14.72 -16.30
C ALA A 88 17.54 -14.82 -14.81
N TYR A 89 16.88 -14.05 -13.96
CA TYR A 89 17.01 -14.07 -12.52
C TYR A 89 15.66 -14.28 -11.83
N GLU A 90 15.69 -14.90 -10.67
CA GLU A 90 14.61 -14.98 -9.69
C GLU A 90 15.20 -14.51 -8.36
N GLY A 91 14.85 -13.31 -7.93
CA GLY A 91 15.58 -12.66 -6.84
C GLY A 91 17.06 -12.49 -7.17
N PRO A 92 17.97 -12.83 -6.23
CA PRO A 92 19.40 -12.77 -6.46
C PRO A 92 19.95 -13.98 -7.22
N TYR A 93 19.12 -14.94 -7.62
CA TYR A 93 19.55 -16.23 -8.17
C TYR A 93 19.37 -16.30 -9.67
N ILE A 94 20.30 -16.96 -10.36
CA ILE A 94 20.16 -17.27 -11.79
C ILE A 94 19.02 -18.27 -11.95
N PHE A 95 18.05 -17.93 -12.79
CA PHE A 95 16.92 -18.80 -13.11
C PHE A 95 17.18 -19.55 -14.43
N ASN A 96 17.29 -20.88 -14.32
CA ASN A 96 17.51 -21.76 -15.48
C ASN A 96 16.19 -22.35 -15.96
N ALA A 97 15.55 -21.62 -16.86
CA ALA A 97 14.34 -22.10 -17.47
C ALA A 97 14.55 -23.25 -18.46
N THR A 98 13.67 -24.24 -18.41
CA THR A 98 13.64 -25.35 -19.38
C THR A 98 13.15 -24.93 -20.77
N GLN A 99 12.23 -23.95 -20.86
CA GLN A 99 11.73 -23.39 -22.12
C GLN A 99 11.38 -21.91 -21.97
N SER A 100 11.65 -21.06 -22.97
CA SER A 100 11.18 -19.67 -23.08
C SER A 100 10.52 -19.42 -24.42
N PRO A 101 9.38 -18.68 -24.47
CA PRO A 101 8.81 -18.21 -25.73
C PRO A 101 9.78 -17.39 -26.59
N GLY A 102 10.75 -16.68 -25.99
CA GLY A 102 11.78 -15.89 -26.67
C GLY A 102 13.18 -16.51 -26.71
N GLY A 103 13.33 -17.79 -26.37
CA GLY A 103 14.65 -18.41 -26.18
C GLY A 103 15.39 -17.95 -24.92
N ASN A 104 16.60 -18.44 -24.70
CA ASN A 104 17.36 -18.12 -23.49
C ASN A 104 17.98 -16.72 -23.61
N THR A 105 17.69 -15.87 -22.63
CA THR A 105 18.37 -14.57 -22.47
C THR A 105 19.79 -14.82 -21.97
N SER A 106 20.79 -14.28 -22.67
CA SER A 106 22.17 -14.33 -22.18
C SER A 106 22.30 -13.47 -20.93
N LEU A 107 22.91 -13.98 -19.86
CA LEU A 107 23.14 -13.20 -18.64
C LEU A 107 24.00 -11.95 -18.90
N THR A 108 24.85 -11.97 -19.92
CA THR A 108 25.66 -10.82 -20.34
C THR A 108 24.90 -9.79 -21.18
N SER A 109 23.70 -10.11 -21.63
CA SER A 109 22.86 -9.22 -22.46
C SER A 109 21.89 -8.37 -21.64
N ILE A 110 21.84 -8.57 -20.32
CA ILE A 110 21.00 -7.82 -19.41
C ILE A 110 21.82 -7.20 -18.28
N ASN A 111 21.35 -6.07 -17.77
CA ASN A 111 21.87 -5.43 -16.57
C ASN A 111 20.72 -5.33 -15.56
N PRO A 112 20.47 -6.39 -14.77
CA PRO A 112 19.31 -6.42 -13.89
C PRO A 112 19.49 -5.48 -12.69
N ILE A 113 18.38 -4.92 -12.24
CA ILE A 113 18.25 -4.29 -10.93
C ILE A 113 17.76 -5.40 -9.99
N PHE A 114 18.56 -5.73 -8.99
CA PHE A 114 18.19 -6.73 -7.99
C PHE A 114 17.22 -6.16 -6.95
N PRO A 115 16.40 -7.02 -6.32
CA PRO A 115 15.46 -6.59 -5.29
C PRO A 115 16.17 -6.00 -4.08
N ILE A 116 15.50 -5.09 -3.40
CA ILE A 116 16.05 -4.43 -2.21
C ILE A 116 16.08 -5.41 -1.03
N PHE A 117 15.06 -6.26 -0.95
CA PHE A 117 14.95 -7.34 0.02
C PHE A 117 13.95 -8.39 -0.49
N GLY A 118 13.99 -9.55 0.13
CA GLY A 118 13.11 -10.68 -0.17
C GLY A 118 13.38 -11.81 0.80
N TYR A 119 12.88 -13.00 0.48
CA TYR A 119 13.11 -14.20 1.28
C TYR A 119 12.94 -15.46 0.44
N ASN A 120 13.66 -16.53 0.81
CA ASN A 120 13.45 -17.81 0.18
C ASN A 120 12.09 -18.39 0.57
N HIS A 121 11.44 -19.11 -0.35
CA HIS A 121 10.16 -19.77 -0.08
C HIS A 121 10.23 -20.65 1.17
N SER A 122 11.36 -21.33 1.39
CA SER A 122 11.58 -22.20 2.56
C SER A 122 11.60 -21.47 3.92
N GLU A 123 11.70 -20.14 3.95
CA GLU A 123 11.81 -19.34 5.18
C GLU A 123 10.47 -18.92 5.80
N VAL A 124 9.36 -19.05 5.05
CA VAL A 124 8.02 -18.64 5.49
C VAL A 124 7.38 -19.72 6.35
N ASN A 125 7.22 -20.92 5.78
CA ASN A 125 6.65 -22.08 6.46
C ASN A 125 7.50 -23.31 6.12
N LYS A 126 7.94 -24.06 7.13
CA LYS A 126 8.82 -25.23 6.92
C LYS A 126 8.13 -26.40 6.21
N ASN A 127 6.81 -26.47 6.29
CA ASN A 127 6.02 -27.57 5.72
C ASN A 127 5.47 -27.20 4.34
N GLU A 128 5.06 -25.94 4.15
CA GLU A 128 4.33 -25.49 2.96
C GLU A 128 5.13 -24.50 2.10
N GLY A 129 6.15 -23.84 2.67
CA GLY A 129 6.87 -22.75 2.02
C GLY A 129 6.12 -21.42 2.03
N SER A 130 6.59 -20.49 1.20
CA SER A 130 5.87 -19.30 0.79
C SER A 130 4.84 -19.67 -0.28
N ALA A 131 3.71 -18.97 -0.28
CA ALA A 131 2.81 -19.04 -1.43
C ALA A 131 3.00 -17.87 -2.40
N SER A 132 3.13 -16.66 -1.88
CA SER A 132 3.17 -15.44 -2.66
C SER A 132 3.37 -14.26 -1.74
N ILE A 133 4.41 -13.47 -2.02
CA ILE A 133 4.52 -12.14 -1.43
C ILE A 133 3.33 -11.30 -1.87
N THR A 134 2.61 -10.78 -0.89
CA THR A 134 1.45 -9.94 -1.14
C THR A 134 1.86 -8.51 -1.50
N GLY A 135 3.06 -8.08 -1.10
CA GLY A 135 3.52 -6.70 -1.12
C GLY A 135 3.06 -5.92 0.12
N GLY A 136 3.04 -4.59 0.07
CA GLY A 136 2.96 -3.79 1.29
C GLY A 136 2.81 -2.28 1.13
N TYR A 137 3.03 -1.55 2.23
CA TYR A 137 3.05 -0.08 2.31
C TYR A 137 4.14 0.40 3.26
N PHE A 138 4.69 1.58 2.98
CA PHE A 138 5.40 2.36 3.99
C PHE A 138 4.42 2.85 5.04
N TYR A 139 4.67 2.52 6.31
CA TYR A 139 3.81 2.96 7.39
C TYR A 139 4.09 4.43 7.74
N ARG A 140 3.15 5.32 7.43
CA ARG A 140 3.27 6.77 7.62
C ARG A 140 2.23 7.35 8.58
N SER A 141 1.60 6.49 9.39
CA SER A 141 0.66 6.93 10.44
C SER A 141 1.38 7.12 11.77
N ASN A 142 0.96 8.13 12.53
CA ASN A 142 1.41 8.35 13.90
C ASN A 142 0.72 7.44 14.93
N THR A 143 -0.19 6.55 14.51
CA THR A 143 -0.85 5.59 15.40
C THR A 143 0.16 4.63 16.03
N ASP A 144 1.14 4.14 15.27
CA ASP A 144 2.29 3.38 15.77
C ASP A 144 3.61 4.10 15.42
N PRO A 145 4.14 4.95 16.32
CA PRO A 145 5.36 5.71 16.04
C PRO A 145 6.62 4.84 15.94
N CYS A 146 6.62 3.61 16.47
CA CYS A 146 7.78 2.71 16.36
C CYS A 146 7.83 1.97 15.02
N THR A 147 6.72 1.96 14.27
CA THR A 147 6.66 1.40 12.92
C THR A 147 6.77 2.47 11.84
N TYR A 148 6.75 3.75 12.22
CA TYR A 148 6.85 4.88 11.30
C TYR A 148 8.07 4.80 10.38
N GLY A 149 7.85 4.97 9.09
CA GLY A 149 8.88 4.95 8.04
C GLY A 149 9.34 3.56 7.61
N ARG A 150 8.82 2.49 8.21
CA ARG A 150 9.13 1.10 7.84
C ARG A 150 8.16 0.62 6.76
N TYR A 151 8.63 -0.20 5.83
CA TYR A 151 7.78 -0.85 4.84
C TYR A 151 7.22 -2.15 5.40
N LEU A 152 5.91 -2.22 5.59
CA LEU A 152 5.20 -3.39 6.09
C LEU A 152 4.71 -4.25 4.94
N PHE A 153 5.06 -5.53 4.95
CA PHE A 153 4.70 -6.49 3.89
C PHE A 153 4.45 -7.88 4.48
N GLY A 154 3.85 -8.74 3.67
CA GLY A 154 3.50 -10.10 4.08
C GLY A 154 3.46 -11.08 2.91
N ASP A 155 3.30 -12.34 3.27
CA ASP A 155 3.06 -13.48 2.38
C ASP A 155 1.62 -13.98 2.59
N LEU A 156 1.02 -14.58 1.56
CA LEU A 156 -0.30 -15.21 1.65
C LEU A 156 -0.39 -16.20 2.83
N TYR A 157 0.67 -16.97 3.08
CA TYR A 157 0.78 -17.98 4.15
C TYR A 157 1.58 -17.47 5.37
N ALA A 158 1.74 -16.16 5.49
CA ALA A 158 2.61 -15.60 6.51
C ALA A 158 2.14 -15.88 7.95
N GLY A 159 3.05 -16.39 8.77
CA GLY A 159 2.89 -16.47 10.23
C GLY A 159 3.21 -15.16 10.96
N ALA A 160 3.75 -14.14 10.28
CA ALA A 160 4.13 -12.83 10.81
C ALA A 160 4.06 -11.76 9.72
N ILE A 161 4.00 -10.47 10.08
CA ILE A 161 4.29 -9.38 9.15
C ILE A 161 5.78 -9.16 9.11
N TRP A 162 6.34 -8.77 7.98
CA TRP A 162 7.70 -8.26 7.92
C TRP A 162 7.67 -6.74 7.88
N ALA A 163 8.68 -6.14 8.51
CA ALA A 163 8.95 -4.73 8.45
C ALA A 163 10.38 -4.51 7.97
N ALA A 164 10.51 -3.87 6.80
CA ALA A 164 11.78 -3.43 6.25
C ALA A 164 12.10 -2.02 6.76
N THR A 165 13.29 -1.84 7.29
CA THR A 165 13.81 -0.57 7.80
C THR A 165 15.01 -0.15 6.97
N GLU A 166 14.98 1.06 6.43
CA GLU A 166 16.12 1.67 5.77
C GLU A 166 17.05 2.32 6.80
N ASP A 167 18.34 1.98 6.78
CA ASP A 167 19.31 2.58 7.70
C ASP A 167 20.70 2.76 7.03
N PRO A 168 21.22 4.00 6.92
CA PRO A 168 20.55 5.26 7.27
C PRO A 168 19.42 5.61 6.30
N VAL A 169 18.54 6.52 6.71
CA VAL A 169 17.44 7.02 5.86
C VAL A 169 18.00 7.54 4.53
N ASN A 170 17.35 7.17 3.42
CA ASN A 170 17.76 7.46 2.03
C ASN A 170 19.05 6.79 1.55
N SER A 171 19.55 5.76 2.24
CA SER A 171 20.72 5.00 1.79
C SER A 171 20.41 3.97 0.70
N GLY A 172 19.15 3.57 0.54
CA GLY A 172 18.75 2.40 -0.24
C GLY A 172 19.08 1.06 0.45
N ASN A 173 19.67 1.06 1.65
CA ASN A 173 20.04 -0.15 2.36
C ASN A 173 18.97 -0.53 3.39
N PHE A 174 18.36 -1.68 3.20
CA PHE A 174 17.25 -2.15 4.03
C PHE A 174 17.61 -3.42 4.80
N SER A 175 17.13 -3.48 6.04
CA SER A 175 17.10 -4.70 6.85
C SER A 175 15.65 -5.09 7.11
N THR A 176 15.36 -6.39 7.18
CA THR A 176 14.01 -6.90 7.44
C THR A 176 13.93 -7.57 8.80
N SER A 177 12.77 -7.47 9.44
CA SER A 177 12.49 -8.17 10.70
C SER A 177 11.04 -8.62 10.72
N LYS A 178 10.77 -9.76 11.38
CA LYS A 178 9.42 -10.29 11.55
C LYS A 178 8.76 -9.66 12.79
N ILE A 179 7.53 -9.19 12.62
CA ILE A 179 6.61 -8.74 13.66
C ILE A 179 5.54 -9.84 13.80
N PRO A 180 5.57 -10.63 14.90
CA PRO A 180 4.54 -11.63 15.16
C PRO A 180 3.16 -10.97 15.19
N PHE A 181 2.12 -11.73 14.86
CA PHE A 181 0.76 -11.21 14.99
C PHE A 181 0.33 -11.20 16.45
N SER A 182 -0.12 -10.03 16.90
CA SER A 182 -0.86 -9.85 18.14
C SER A 182 -1.96 -8.85 17.89
N CYS A 183 -3.10 -9.06 18.54
CA CYS A 183 -4.25 -8.18 18.40
C CYS A 183 -4.46 -7.34 19.65
N ALA A 184 -5.14 -6.22 19.43
CA ALA A 184 -5.58 -5.37 20.50
C ALA A 184 -6.47 -6.16 21.47
N HIS A 185 -6.21 -6.05 22.77
CA HIS A 185 -7.01 -6.71 23.80
C HIS A 185 -8.49 -6.29 23.80
N ASP A 186 -8.79 -5.13 23.22
CA ASP A 186 -10.11 -4.54 23.02
C ASP A 186 -10.61 -4.65 21.56
N SER A 187 -10.00 -5.52 20.74
CA SER A 187 -10.46 -5.78 19.37
C SER A 187 -11.88 -6.38 19.36
N PRO A 188 -12.80 -5.88 18.52
CA PRO A 188 -14.13 -6.46 18.37
C PRO A 188 -14.09 -7.83 17.67
N LEU A 189 -13.07 -8.07 16.84
CA LEU A 189 -12.79 -9.38 16.25
C LEU A 189 -11.88 -10.16 17.20
N ARG A 190 -12.29 -11.37 17.55
CA ARG A 190 -11.46 -12.29 18.33
C ARG A 190 -10.29 -12.74 17.48
N CYS A 191 -9.08 -12.48 17.96
CA CYS A 191 -7.88 -13.06 17.39
C CYS A 191 -7.57 -14.36 18.11
N GLU A 192 -8.16 -15.44 17.61
CA GLU A 192 -7.98 -16.76 18.21
C GLU A 192 -6.60 -17.32 17.83
N SER A 193 -5.81 -17.68 18.83
CA SER A 193 -4.61 -18.49 18.63
C SER A 193 -5.05 -19.89 18.18
N VAL A 194 -4.54 -20.38 17.04
CA VAL A 194 -4.80 -21.76 16.61
C VAL A 194 -4.10 -22.71 17.60
N PRO A 195 -4.84 -23.53 18.37
CA PRO A 195 -4.24 -24.38 19.41
C PRO A 195 -3.16 -25.31 18.84
N GLY A 196 -1.99 -25.35 19.49
CA GLY A 196 -0.87 -26.20 19.06
C GLY A 196 0.03 -25.61 17.96
N THR A 197 -0.20 -24.36 17.55
CA THR A 197 0.66 -23.66 16.58
C THR A 197 1.05 -22.27 17.09
N SER A 198 2.18 -21.76 16.63
CA SER A 198 2.57 -20.33 16.80
C SER A 198 1.97 -19.45 15.70
N LEU A 199 1.02 -19.96 14.92
CA LEU A 199 0.46 -19.31 13.74
C LEU A 199 -0.66 -18.34 14.11
N SER A 200 -0.81 -17.35 13.25
CA SER A 200 -1.60 -16.13 13.39
C SER A 200 -3.10 -16.39 13.37
N ALA A 201 -3.86 -15.61 14.13
CA ALA A 201 -5.32 -15.57 14.07
C ALA A 201 -5.92 -15.02 12.76
N LEU A 202 -5.08 -14.59 11.81
CA LEU A 202 -5.52 -13.89 10.60
C LEU A 202 -5.88 -14.85 9.43
N GLY A 203 -5.36 -16.08 9.45
CA GLY A 203 -5.44 -16.97 8.29
C GLY A 203 -4.65 -16.43 7.10
N TYR A 204 -5.20 -16.52 5.89
CA TYR A 204 -4.51 -16.07 4.67
C TYR A 204 -4.53 -14.55 4.50
N ILE A 205 -3.41 -13.96 4.11
CA ILE A 205 -3.30 -12.51 3.84
C ILE A 205 -3.51 -12.27 2.35
N PHE A 206 -4.58 -11.56 1.99
CA PHE A 206 -4.91 -11.30 0.59
C PHE A 206 -4.37 -9.95 0.08
N SER A 207 -4.32 -8.93 0.95
CA SER A 207 -3.83 -7.62 0.55
C SER A 207 -3.52 -6.72 1.75
N PHE A 208 -2.90 -5.60 1.44
CA PHE A 208 -2.79 -4.46 2.34
C PHE A 208 -3.61 -3.28 1.79
N GLY A 209 -4.01 -2.36 2.66
CA GLY A 209 -4.65 -1.10 2.31
C GLY A 209 -4.08 0.05 3.13
N GLU A 210 -4.26 1.27 2.66
CA GLU A 210 -3.93 2.49 3.40
C GLU A 210 -5.13 3.44 3.35
N ASP A 211 -5.44 4.11 4.45
CA ASP A 211 -6.45 5.16 4.48
C ASP A 211 -5.85 6.58 4.36
N ASN A 212 -6.72 7.59 4.40
CA ASN A 212 -6.32 8.99 4.29
C ASN A 212 -5.45 9.47 5.47
N ASN A 213 -5.52 8.79 6.63
CA ASN A 213 -4.68 9.06 7.79
C ASN A 213 -3.38 8.25 7.77
N LYS A 214 -3.09 7.55 6.67
CA LYS A 214 -1.89 6.72 6.46
C LYS A 214 -1.87 5.49 7.37
N ASP A 215 -3.00 5.15 7.98
CA ASP A 215 -3.11 3.90 8.73
C ASP A 215 -3.15 2.75 7.74
N VAL A 216 -2.34 1.73 8.01
CA VAL A 216 -2.26 0.52 7.20
C VAL A 216 -3.26 -0.53 7.70
N TYR A 217 -3.91 -1.17 6.74
CA TYR A 217 -4.87 -2.24 6.93
C TYR A 217 -4.38 -3.52 6.26
N ILE A 218 -4.74 -4.66 6.84
CA ILE A 218 -4.46 -6.00 6.34
C ILE A 218 -5.81 -6.64 6.03
N LEU A 219 -6.03 -7.00 4.77
CA LEU A 219 -7.15 -7.84 4.36
C LEU A 219 -6.73 -9.29 4.48
N ALA A 220 -7.36 -10.03 5.39
CA ALA A 220 -7.11 -11.43 5.62
C ALA A 220 -8.41 -12.25 5.50
N SER A 221 -8.28 -13.58 5.42
CA SER A 221 -9.43 -14.48 5.32
C SER A 221 -10.38 -14.40 6.51
N SER A 222 -9.88 -14.00 7.69
CA SER A 222 -10.70 -13.83 8.89
C SER A 222 -11.31 -12.42 9.05
N GLY A 223 -10.89 -11.44 8.23
CA GLY A 223 -11.43 -10.08 8.28
C GLY A 223 -10.44 -9.00 7.83
N VAL A 224 -10.80 -7.75 8.10
CA VAL A 224 -9.95 -6.57 7.85
C VAL A 224 -9.42 -6.05 9.17
N TYR A 225 -8.10 -5.95 9.26
CA TYR A 225 -7.38 -5.57 10.48
C TYR A 225 -6.63 -4.27 10.24
N ARG A 226 -6.64 -3.37 11.23
CA ARG A 226 -5.88 -2.11 11.19
C ARG A 226 -4.64 -2.24 12.07
N VAL A 227 -3.51 -1.70 11.65
CA VAL A 227 -2.34 -1.50 12.52
C VAL A 227 -2.70 -0.47 13.60
N VAL A 228 -2.53 -0.85 14.87
CA VAL A 228 -2.87 -0.04 16.04
C VAL A 228 -1.65 0.23 16.90
N ARG A 229 -1.82 1.11 17.89
CA ARG A 229 -0.83 1.40 18.93
C ARG A 229 -0.21 0.12 19.52
N PRO A 230 1.13 0.04 19.62
CA PRO A 230 1.84 -1.12 20.19
C PRO A 230 1.32 -1.56 21.55
N SER A 231 1.06 -0.61 22.46
CA SER A 231 0.54 -0.88 23.81
C SER A 231 -0.77 -1.67 23.82
N ARG A 232 -1.65 -1.49 22.82
CA ARG A 232 -2.91 -2.24 22.73
C ARG A 232 -2.69 -3.73 22.48
N CYS A 233 -1.59 -4.08 21.81
CA CYS A 233 -1.20 -5.44 21.47
C CYS A 233 -0.13 -6.02 22.41
N ASN A 234 0.13 -5.37 23.55
CA ASN A 234 1.21 -5.71 24.51
C ASN A 234 2.63 -5.60 23.93
N TYR A 235 2.85 -4.75 22.93
CA TYR A 235 4.18 -4.40 22.45
C TYR A 235 4.71 -3.16 23.15
N ALA A 236 6.01 -3.15 23.45
CA ALA A 236 6.69 -1.98 24.00
C ALA A 236 7.14 -1.06 22.85
N CYS A 237 6.83 0.23 22.97
CA CYS A 237 7.33 1.27 22.08
C CYS A 237 7.79 2.48 22.89
N SER A 238 9.08 2.79 22.83
CA SER A 238 9.66 3.93 23.56
C SER A 238 9.12 5.29 23.08
N LEU A 239 8.70 5.36 21.82
CA LEU A 239 8.17 6.57 21.20
C LEU A 239 6.69 6.83 21.51
N GLU A 240 5.96 5.84 22.02
CA GLU A 240 4.53 5.96 22.34
C GLU A 240 4.30 6.90 23.54
N ASN A 241 5.23 6.95 24.48
CA ASN A 241 5.14 7.85 25.65
C ASN A 241 5.65 9.27 25.36
N ALA A 242 6.55 9.43 24.38
CA ALA A 242 7.21 10.71 24.08
C ALA A 242 6.27 11.75 23.45
N THR A 243 5.15 11.33 22.86
CA THR A 243 4.16 12.21 22.20
C THR A 243 3.15 12.87 23.17
N THR A 244 3.22 12.60 24.47
CA THR A 244 2.33 13.21 25.48
C THR A 244 2.82 14.55 26.07
N THR A 245 4.00 15.03 25.68
CA THR A 245 4.58 16.29 26.21
C THR A 245 4.77 17.33 25.11
N THR A 246 3.72 18.09 24.82
CA THR A 246 3.70 19.56 24.65
C THR A 246 2.33 20.00 24.11
N SER A 247 1.38 20.24 25.01
CA SER A 247 0.28 21.18 24.71
C SER A 247 0.72 22.56 25.20
N PRO A 248 0.70 23.63 24.37
CA PRO A 248 0.94 24.96 24.86
C PRO A 248 -0.18 25.34 25.83
N THR A 249 0.20 25.89 26.98
CA THR A 249 -0.69 26.41 28.02
C THR A 249 -1.76 27.31 27.40
N PRO A 250 -3.06 27.17 27.74
CA PRO A 250 -4.07 28.07 27.21
C PRO A 250 -3.80 29.49 27.71
N SER A 251 -3.51 30.40 26.79
CA SER A 251 -3.53 31.84 27.06
C SER A 251 -4.95 32.24 27.50
N PRO A 252 -5.10 33.09 28.54
CA PRO A 252 -6.41 33.53 28.98
C PRO A 252 -7.09 34.31 27.85
N SER A 253 -8.33 33.93 27.52
CA SER A 253 -9.13 34.57 26.50
C SER A 253 -9.55 35.99 26.91
N SER A 254 -9.37 36.94 25.99
CA SER A 254 -9.93 38.30 26.11
C SER A 254 -11.47 38.25 26.13
N PRO A 255 -12.15 39.12 26.89
CA PRO A 255 -13.61 39.13 26.94
C PRO A 255 -14.20 39.62 25.61
N SER A 256 -15.05 38.80 25.00
CA SER A 256 -15.83 39.18 23.83
C SER A 256 -17.07 39.99 24.25
N HIS A 257 -17.16 41.23 23.80
CA HIS A 257 -18.40 42.00 23.85
C HIS A 257 -19.25 41.66 22.61
N ALA A 258 -20.28 40.82 22.79
CA ALA A 258 -21.33 40.62 21.79
C ALA A 258 -22.62 41.33 22.27
N ASN A 259 -22.96 42.44 21.61
CA ASN A 259 -24.27 43.07 21.78
C ASN A 259 -25.35 42.17 21.19
N ARG A 260 -26.27 41.74 22.05
CA ARG A 260 -27.44 40.93 21.71
C ARG A 260 -28.51 41.84 21.09
N TRP A 261 -28.67 41.80 19.77
CA TRP A 261 -29.87 42.33 19.10
C TRP A 261 -30.85 41.18 18.86
N SER A 262 -31.93 41.22 19.60
CA SER A 262 -33.09 40.33 19.48
C SER A 262 -33.96 40.75 18.30
N ASN A 263 -34.04 39.93 17.25
CA ASN A 263 -35.12 40.01 16.26
C ASN A 263 -36.08 38.83 16.44
N TYR A 264 -37.10 39.04 17.27
CA TYR A 264 -38.31 38.23 17.32
C TYR A 264 -39.29 38.76 16.27
N SER A 265 -39.15 38.33 15.01
CA SER A 265 -40.24 38.42 14.02
C SER A 265 -39.84 37.64 12.77
N GLY A 266 -40.26 36.38 12.69
CA GLY A 266 -40.00 35.53 11.51
C GLY A 266 -40.67 34.15 11.55
N TYR A 267 -41.12 33.70 12.73
CA TYR A 267 -41.69 32.35 12.91
C TYR A 267 -43.23 32.28 12.89
N LEU A 268 -43.94 33.29 12.38
CA LEU A 268 -45.41 33.25 12.30
C LEU A 268 -45.99 33.06 10.89
N PHE A 269 -45.18 33.00 9.82
CA PHE A 269 -45.70 32.91 8.44
C PHE A 269 -45.53 31.56 7.75
N LEU A 270 -44.95 30.55 8.41
CA LEU A 270 -44.67 29.24 7.80
C LEU A 270 -45.55 28.08 8.31
N GLN A 271 -46.54 28.35 9.18
CA GLN A 271 -47.44 27.31 9.69
C GLN A 271 -48.87 27.33 9.13
N PHE A 272 -49.22 28.26 8.23
CA PHE A 272 -50.56 28.30 7.63
C PHE A 272 -50.67 27.70 6.22
N SER A 273 -49.56 27.32 5.57
CA SER A 273 -49.60 26.79 4.20
C SER A 273 -49.73 25.26 4.11
N SER A 274 -49.67 24.53 5.23
CA SER A 274 -49.65 23.06 5.24
C SER A 274 -51.01 22.42 5.55
N PHE A 275 -52.02 23.22 5.90
CA PHE A 275 -53.34 22.71 6.33
C PHE A 275 -54.44 22.82 5.25
N LEU A 276 -54.19 23.54 4.15
CA LEU A 276 -55.18 23.74 3.08
C LEU A 276 -55.11 22.70 1.95
N LEU A 277 -54.03 21.90 1.87
CA LEU A 277 -53.83 20.87 0.84
C LEU A 277 -54.32 19.47 1.25
N LEU A 278 -54.81 19.29 2.48
CA LEU A 278 -55.33 18.01 2.99
C LEU A 278 -56.87 17.90 3.00
N LEU A 279 -57.59 18.96 2.62
CA LEU A 279 -59.07 19.01 2.68
C LEU A 279 -59.77 19.05 1.31
N LEU A 280 -59.04 19.00 0.18
CA LEU A 280 -59.61 19.06 -1.18
C LEU A 280 -59.29 17.83 -2.05
N GLY A 281 -58.85 16.72 -1.44
CA GLY A 281 -58.47 15.49 -2.16
C GLY A 281 -59.46 14.32 -2.07
N PHE A 282 -60.61 14.48 -1.41
CA PHE A 282 -61.63 13.43 -1.30
C PHE A 282 -63.04 14.03 -1.37
N MET A 283 -63.54 14.23 -2.58
CA MET A 283 -64.92 13.97 -3.04
C MET A 283 -64.92 13.92 -4.56
#